data_AF-A0A937KEW6-F1
#
_entry.id   AF-A0A937KEW6-F1
#
_cell.length_a   1.000
_cell.length_b   1.000
_cell.length_c   1.000
_cell.angle_alpha   90.00
_cell.angle_beta   90.00
_cell.angle_gamma   90.00
#
_symmetry.space_group_name_H-M   'P 1'
#
loop_
_entity.id
_entity.type
_entity.pdbx_description
1 polymer ?
#
loop_
_entity_poly.entity_id
_entity_poly.type
_entity_poly.pdbx_seq_one_letter_code
_entity_poly.pdbx_strand_id
1 'polypeptide(L)'
;MSITKAIERIKQANHLIAYEITGKPADFAKKLNISKRSLSNLIREMRGNFNVSIVFDKKLQTYKYEVEGSIVIAFVKDNKTKNTLV
;
A
#
# COMPACT_ATOMS: atom_id res chain seq x y z
N MET A 1 5.15 -7.16 -15.71
CA MET A 1 5.16 -5.76 -15.22
C MET A 1 6.58 -5.43 -14.80
N SER A 2 7.10 -4.22 -15.09
CA SER A 2 8.41 -3.79 -14.58
C SER A 2 8.34 -3.47 -13.09
N ILE A 3 9.44 -3.65 -12.36
CA ILE A 3 9.55 -3.38 -10.92
C ILE A 3 9.15 -1.94 -10.55
N THR A 4 9.50 -0.95 -11.38
CA THR A 4 9.15 0.46 -11.14
C THR A 4 7.63 0.66 -11.09
N LYS A 5 6.91 0.09 -12.08
CA LYS A 5 5.44 0.15 -12.14
C LYS A 5 4.78 -0.58 -10.96
N ALA A 6 5.43 -1.63 -10.44
CA ALA A 6 4.94 -2.33 -9.26
C ALA A 6 5.00 -1.43 -8.02
N ILE A 7 6.15 -0.79 -7.81
CA ILE A 7 6.40 0.11 -6.68
C ILE A 7 5.44 1.30 -6.72
N GLU A 8 5.28 1.94 -7.89
CA GLU A 8 4.34 3.06 -8.05
C GLU A 8 2.91 2.68 -7.70
N ARG A 9 2.45 1.51 -8.14
CA ARG A 9 1.11 1.01 -7.82
C ARG A 9 0.94 0.73 -6.34
N ILE A 10 1.94 0.15 -5.68
CA ILE A 10 1.91 -0.07 -4.23
C ILE A 10 1.83 1.27 -3.49
N LYS A 11 2.63 2.27 -3.89
CA LYS A 11 2.58 3.62 -3.30
C LYS A 11 1.22 4.28 -3.46
N GLN A 12 0.65 4.24 -4.66
CA GLN A 12 -0.68 4.78 -4.93
C GLN A 12 -1.77 4.04 -4.15
N ALA A 13 -1.73 2.71 -4.11
CA ALA A 13 -2.69 1.91 -3.35
C ALA A 13 -2.60 2.22 -1.85
N ASN A 14 -1.39 2.27 -1.30
CA ASN A 14 -1.14 2.62 0.09
C ASN A 14 -1.72 3.99 0.44
N HIS A 15 -1.48 5.00 -0.39
CA HIS A 15 -2.07 6.33 -0.21
C HIS A 15 -3.61 6.28 -0.22
N LEU A 16 -4.21 5.66 -1.23
CA LEU A 16 -5.67 5.61 -1.35
C LEU A 16 -6.34 4.87 -0.17
N ILE A 17 -5.71 3.82 0.37
CA ILE A 17 -6.19 3.06 1.52
C ILE A 17 -6.01 3.86 2.83
N ALA A 18 -4.85 4.49 3.02
CA ALA A 18 -4.56 5.28 4.21
C ALA A 18 -5.53 6.45 4.40
N TYR A 19 -5.93 7.09 3.29
CA TYR A 19 -6.90 8.18 3.29
C TYR A 19 -8.35 7.70 3.12
N GLU A 20 -8.60 6.38 3.08
CA GLU A 20 -9.93 5.79 2.91
C GLU A 20 -10.69 6.30 1.67
N ILE A 21 -9.97 6.71 0.63
CA ILE A 21 -10.52 7.26 -0.61
C ILE A 21 -10.44 6.26 -1.78
N THR A 22 -10.47 4.95 -1.52
CA THR A 22 -10.40 3.96 -2.61
C THR A 22 -11.69 3.92 -3.42
N GLY A 23 -12.84 4.08 -2.77
CA GLY A 23 -14.14 3.73 -3.35
C GLY A 23 -14.32 2.21 -3.44
N LYS A 24 -15.37 1.77 -4.16
CA LYS A 24 -15.64 0.33 -4.35
C LYS A 24 -14.47 -0.33 -5.09
N PRO A 25 -14.34 -1.67 -5.06
CA PRO A 25 -13.26 -2.38 -5.75
C PRO A 25 -13.14 -2.03 -7.25
N ALA A 26 -14.27 -1.72 -7.92
CA ALA A 26 -14.24 -1.27 -9.31
C ALA A 26 -13.59 0.10 -9.49
N ASP A 27 -13.89 1.05 -8.59
CA ASP A 27 -13.35 2.41 -8.64
C ASP A 27 -11.89 2.43 -8.23
N PHE A 28 -11.52 1.61 -7.25
CA PHE A 28 -10.13 1.46 -6.85
C PHE A 28 -9.27 0.89 -7.99
N ALA A 29 -9.76 -0.14 -8.69
CA ALA A 29 -9.07 -0.69 -9.85
C ALA A 29 -8.88 0.36 -10.96
N LYS A 30 -9.90 1.21 -11.20
CA LYS A 30 -9.83 2.34 -12.14
C LYS A 30 -8.79 3.37 -11.71
N LYS A 31 -8.78 3.77 -10.43
CA LYS A 31 -7.81 4.73 -9.87
C LYS A 31 -6.36 4.27 -10.01
N LEU A 32 -6.13 2.95 -9.91
CA LEU A 32 -4.81 2.34 -10.11
C LEU A 32 -4.50 1.98 -11.58
N ASN A 33 -5.44 2.24 -12.50
CA ASN A 33 -5.37 1.85 -13.90
C ASN A 33 -4.98 0.36 -14.10
N ILE A 34 -5.73 -0.53 -13.44
CA ILE A 34 -5.56 -1.99 -13.50
C ILE A 34 -6.92 -2.70 -13.58
N SER A 35 -6.88 -3.99 -13.94
CA SER A 35 -8.06 -4.83 -13.88
C SER A 35 -8.49 -5.12 -12.43
N LYS A 36 -9.76 -5.46 -12.21
CA LYS A 36 -10.26 -5.92 -10.90
C LYS A 36 -9.48 -7.14 -10.38
N ARG A 37 -9.12 -8.08 -11.26
CA ARG A 37 -8.31 -9.26 -10.91
C ARG A 37 -6.92 -8.85 -10.42
N SER A 38 -6.30 -7.90 -11.11
CA SER A 38 -5.00 -7.34 -10.72
C SER A 38 -5.08 -6.61 -9.39
N LEU A 39 -6.17 -5.87 -9.12
CA LEU A 39 -6.42 -5.26 -7.81
C LEU A 39 -6.52 -6.33 -6.71
N SER A 40 -7.34 -7.37 -6.91
CA SER A 40 -7.48 -8.46 -5.92
C SER A 40 -6.14 -9.13 -5.63
N ASN A 41 -5.32 -9.37 -6.66
CA ASN A 41 -3.96 -9.89 -6.49
C ASN A 41 -3.09 -8.89 -5.69
N LEU A 42 -3.09 -7.61 -6.06
CA LEU A 42 -2.33 -6.58 -5.35
C LEU A 42 -2.68 -6.51 -3.86
N ILE A 43 -3.97 -6.52 -3.51
CA ILE A 43 -4.39 -6.50 -2.10
C ILE A 43 -3.96 -7.78 -1.37
N ARG A 44 -4.02 -8.94 -2.02
CA ARG A 44 -3.53 -10.21 -1.44
C ARG A 44 -2.02 -10.14 -1.17
N GLU A 45 -1.24 -9.67 -2.13
CA GLU A 45 0.21 -9.49 -1.99
C GLU A 45 0.55 -8.48 -0.88
N MET A 46 -0.19 -7.36 -0.81
CA MET A 46 -0.02 -6.36 0.24
C MET A 46 -0.26 -6.98 1.63
N ARG A 47 -1.38 -7.68 1.82
CA ARG A 47 -1.70 -8.36 3.09
C ARG A 47 -0.64 -9.40 3.47
N GLY A 48 -0.24 -10.26 2.52
CA GLY A 48 0.66 -11.38 2.80
C GLY A 48 2.12 -10.97 2.99
N ASN A 49 2.66 -10.15 2.09
CA ASN A 49 4.10 -9.87 2.05
C ASN A 49 4.53 -8.71 2.94
N PHE A 50 3.62 -7.78 3.22
CA PHE A 50 3.88 -6.63 4.10
C PHE A 50 3.21 -6.78 5.47
N ASN A 51 2.49 -7.89 5.69
CA ASN A 51 1.80 -8.20 6.93
C ASN A 51 0.88 -7.06 7.41
N VAL A 52 0.24 -6.36 6.47
CA VAL A 52 -0.70 -5.25 6.77
C VAL A 52 -2.14 -5.74 6.83
N SER A 53 -2.91 -5.26 7.80
CA SER A 53 -4.35 -5.56 7.85
C SER A 53 -5.15 -4.55 7.04
N ILE A 54 -5.59 -4.96 5.86
CA ILE A 54 -6.46 -4.18 4.96
C ILE A 54 -7.84 -4.81 4.95
N VAL A 55 -8.89 -4.05 5.20
CA VAL A 55 -10.30 -4.51 5.11
C VAL A 55 -11.12 -3.62 4.20
N PHE A 56 -12.21 -4.17 3.66
CA PHE A 56 -13.19 -3.39 2.91
C PHE A 56 -14.36 -3.03 3.83
N ASP A 57 -14.52 -1.74 4.09
CA ASP A 57 -15.67 -1.20 4.81
C ASP A 57 -16.86 -1.09 3.85
N LYS A 58 -17.87 -1.93 4.06
CA LYS A 58 -19.07 -1.97 3.19
C LYS A 58 -19.94 -0.71 3.33
N LYS A 59 -19.92 -0.05 4.49
CA LYS A 59 -20.73 1.13 4.78
C LYS A 59 -20.12 2.37 4.11
N LEU A 60 -18.81 2.55 4.28
CA LEU A 60 -18.06 3.64 3.66
C LEU A 60 -17.66 3.36 2.20
N GLN A 61 -17.82 2.11 1.76
CA GLN A 61 -17.46 1.64 0.43
C GLN A 61 -16.00 1.92 0.07
N THR A 62 -15.11 1.61 0.99
CA THR A 62 -13.68 1.90 0.85
C THR A 62 -12.82 0.83 1.50
N TYR A 63 -11.59 0.67 1.02
CA TYR A 63 -10.58 -0.10 1.73
C TYR A 63 -9.88 0.80 2.74
N LYS A 64 -9.65 0.25 3.93
CA LYS A 64 -8.94 0.92 5.03
C LYS A 64 -7.99 -0.03 5.72
N TYR A 65 -7.03 0.54 6.44
CA TYR A 65 -6.21 -0.22 7.37
C TYR A 65 -6.98 -0.44 8.68
N GLU A 66 -6.87 -1.62 9.28
CA GLU A 66 -7.43 -1.86 10.63
C GLU A 66 -6.50 -1.37 11.74
N VAL A 67 -5.22 -1.20 11.43
CA VAL A 67 -4.19 -0.72 12.34
C VAL A 67 -3.56 0.52 11.72
N GLU A 68 -3.33 1.55 12.52
CA GLU A 68 -2.63 2.74 12.06
C GLU A 68 -1.24 2.38 11.52
N GLY A 69 -0.97 2.82 10.31
CA GLY A 69 0.28 2.51 9.63
C GLY A 69 0.27 2.88 8.16
N SER A 70 1.44 2.75 7.54
CA SER A 70 1.61 2.94 6.10
C SER A 70 2.78 2.12 5.60
N ILE A 71 2.70 1.70 4.34
CA ILE A 71 3.81 1.02 3.66
C ILE A 71 4.79 2.08 3.14
N VAL A 72 6.05 1.98 3.56
CA VAL A 72 7.14 2.85 3.10
C VAL A 72 8.12 2.04 2.27
N ILE A 73 8.31 2.43 1.01
CA ILE A 73 9.34 1.88 0.12
C ILE A 73 10.31 3.00 -0.22
N ALA A 74 11.46 3.00 0.47
CA ALA A 74 12.50 4.01 0.33
C ALA A 74 13.89 3.42 0.62
N PHE A 75 14.91 4.02 0.02
CA PHE A 75 16.29 3.85 0.49
C PHE A 75 16.48 4.67 1.76
N VAL A 76 16.99 4.05 2.81
CA VAL A 76 17.29 4.71 4.08
C VAL A 76 18.81 4.70 4.25
N LYS A 77 19.39 5.90 4.41
CA LYS A 77 20.81 6.03 4.73
C LYS A 77 21.02 5.69 6.21
N ASP A 78 21.86 4.72 6.48
CA ASP A 78 22.29 4.43 7.85
C ASP A 78 23.11 5.60 8.42
N ASN A 79 22.58 6.26 9.43
CA ASN A 79 23.34 7.20 10.25
C ASN A 79 24.00 6.43 11.40
N LYS A 80 24.96 5.54 11.09
CA LYS A 80 25.85 5.01 12.13
C LYS A 80 26.73 6.16 12.60
N THR A 81 26.31 6.85 13.65
CA THR A 81 27.19 7.71 14.44
C THR A 81 28.36 6.83 14.87
N LYS A 82 29.56 7.11 14.37
CA LYS A 82 30.77 6.56 14.96
C LYS A 82 30.82 7.10 16.38
N ASN A 83 30.35 6.31 17.36
CA ASN A 83 30.72 6.50 18.75
C ASN A 83 32.22 6.22 18.84
N THR A 84 33.03 7.22 18.47
CA THR A 84 34.40 7.30 18.97
C THR A 84 34.25 7.69 20.44
N LEU A 85 34.23 6.68 21.31
CA LEU A 85 34.50 6.88 22.72
C LEU A 85 35.93 7.45 22.80
N VAL A 86 36.03 8.73 23.16
CA VAL A 86 37.28 9.41 23.51
C VAL A 86 37.48 9.27 25.01
#